data_AF-F7XC56-F1
#
_entry.id   AF-F7XC56-F1
#
_cell.length_a   1.000
_cell.length_b   1.000
_cell.length_c   1.000
_cell.angle_alpha   90.00
_cell.angle_beta   90.00
_cell.angle_gamma   90.00
#
_symmetry.space_group_name_H-M   'P 1'
#
loop_
_entity.id
_entity.type
_entity.pdbx_description
1 polymer ?
#
loop_
_entity_poly.entity_id
_entity_poly.type
_entity_poly.pdbx_seq_one_letter_code
_entity_poly.pdbx_strand_id
1 'polypeptide(L)'
;MSRPTMRFVPVKTAHQRAALMLVGLRERLIRNRTQLANAIRGFAMEFGIAAAKGMCRIEPLLERIAADQSLPALARELFAMHGVEYRRKEGGRGKTDSVASLR
;
A
#
# COMPACT_ATOMS: atom_id res chain seq x y z
N MET A 1 -8.48 1.00 50.22
CA MET A 1 -8.15 -0.25 49.48
C MET A 1 -7.50 0.11 48.15
N SER A 2 -6.18 -0.09 48.03
CA SER A 2 -5.43 0.10 46.79
C SER A 2 -5.51 -1.18 45.94
N ARG A 3 -5.53 -1.06 44.60
CA ARG A 3 -5.51 -2.20 43.68
C ARG A 3 -4.08 -2.74 43.58
N PRO A 4 -3.73 -3.84 44.25
CA PRO A 4 -2.33 -4.24 44.47
C PRO A 4 -1.60 -4.69 43.19
N THR A 5 -2.34 -4.91 42.10
CA THR A 5 -1.84 -5.39 40.81
C THR A 5 -1.74 -4.31 39.74
N MET A 6 -2.14 -3.07 40.00
CA MET A 6 -2.03 -1.99 39.01
C MET A 6 -0.61 -1.41 38.99
N ARG A 7 0.18 -1.79 37.98
CA ARG A 7 1.46 -1.14 37.69
C ARG A 7 1.24 0.23 37.07
N PHE A 8 1.95 1.24 37.57
CA PHE A 8 1.94 2.58 36.99
C PHE A 8 2.65 2.55 35.64
N VAL A 9 1.95 2.99 34.58
CA VAL A 9 2.54 3.14 33.24
C VAL A 9 2.86 4.62 33.03
N PRO A 10 4.12 4.98 32.75
CA PRO A 10 4.49 6.38 32.54
C PRO A 10 3.80 6.96 31.31
N VAL A 11 3.44 8.24 31.39
CA VAL A 11 2.82 8.97 30.28
C VAL A 11 3.82 9.09 29.13
N LYS A 12 3.38 8.76 27.91
CA LYS A 12 4.22 8.82 26.71
C LYS A 12 4.70 10.25 26.45
N THR A 13 6.00 10.41 26.20
CA THR A 13 6.58 11.68 25.77
C THR A 13 6.04 12.09 24.39
N ALA A 14 6.19 13.37 24.01
CA ALA A 14 5.83 13.83 22.67
C ALA A 14 6.59 13.06 21.57
N HIS A 15 7.88 12.80 21.78
CA HIS A 15 8.70 12.00 20.87
C HIS A 15 8.20 10.55 20.73
N GLN A 16 7.80 9.91 21.83
CA GLN A 16 7.24 8.55 21.78
C GLN A 16 5.90 8.52 21.04
N ARG A 17 5.06 9.55 21.20
CA ARG A 17 3.81 9.69 20.42
C ARG A 17 4.09 9.89 18.93
N ALA A 18 5.05 10.74 18.58
CA ALA A 18 5.46 10.96 17.19
C ALA A 18 6.03 9.68 16.54
N ALA A 19 6.83 8.90 17.26
CA ALA A 19 7.34 7.62 16.77
C ALA A 19 6.20 6.62 16.47
N LEU A 20 5.16 6.56 17.32
CA LEU A 20 3.98 5.74 17.05
C LEU A 20 3.19 6.23 15.82
N MET A 21 3.09 7.56 15.63
CA MET A 21 2.49 8.11 14.43
C MET A 21 3.25 7.68 13.17
N LEU A 22 4.58 7.71 13.18
CA LEU A 22 5.41 7.27 12.06
C LEU A 22 5.15 5.80 11.70
N VAL A 23 5.11 4.91 12.70
CA VAL A 23 4.81 3.48 12.49
C VAL A 23 3.41 3.31 11.91
N GLY A 24 2.40 3.98 12.48
CA GLY A 24 1.03 3.90 11.99
C GLY A 24 0.87 4.41 10.56
N LEU A 25 1.58 5.49 10.20
CA LEU A 25 1.62 6.01 8.83
C LEU A 25 2.24 5.00 7.87
N ARG A 26 3.37 4.40 8.23
CA ARG A 26 4.04 3.38 7.42
C ARG A 26 3.11 2.19 7.18
N GLU A 27 2.48 1.67 8.21
CA GLU A 27 1.54 0.57 8.09
C GLU A 27 0.34 0.91 7.21
N ARG A 28 -0.24 2.12 7.37
CA ARG A 28 -1.35 2.59 6.53
C ARG A 28 -0.94 2.61 5.07
N LEU A 29 0.23 3.12 4.75
CA LEU A 29 0.75 3.18 3.37
C LEU A 29 0.96 1.78 2.79
N ILE A 30 1.54 0.85 3.56
CA ILE A 30 1.73 -0.55 3.13
C ILE A 30 0.37 -1.20 2.85
N ARG A 31 -0.59 -1.08 3.77
CA ARG A 31 -1.95 -1.63 3.59
C ARG A 31 -2.64 -1.05 2.37
N ASN A 32 -2.62 0.28 2.21
CA ASN A 32 -3.24 0.96 1.07
C ASN A 32 -2.61 0.54 -0.26
N ARG A 33 -1.31 0.25 -0.28
CA ARG A 33 -0.61 -0.23 -1.47
C ARG A 33 -1.04 -1.66 -1.83
N THR A 34 -1.06 -2.56 -0.83
CA THR A 34 -1.50 -3.95 -1.03
C THR A 34 -2.97 -4.02 -1.45
N GLN A 35 -3.84 -3.20 -0.85
CA GLN A 35 -5.26 -3.12 -1.24
C GLN A 35 -5.43 -2.69 -2.69
N LEU A 36 -4.72 -1.64 -3.14
CA LEU A 36 -4.77 -1.21 -4.53
C LEU A 36 -4.30 -2.32 -5.49
N ALA A 37 -3.18 -2.98 -5.18
CA ALA A 37 -2.69 -4.10 -5.98
C ALA A 37 -3.71 -5.26 -6.06
N ASN A 38 -4.40 -5.55 -4.95
CA ASN A 38 -5.43 -6.60 -4.92
C ASN A 38 -6.67 -6.20 -5.71
N ALA A 39 -7.10 -4.93 -5.63
CA ALA A 39 -8.22 -4.41 -6.42
C ALA A 39 -7.94 -4.53 -7.92
N ILE A 40 -6.75 -4.09 -8.37
CA ILE A 40 -6.34 -4.22 -9.78
C ILE A 40 -6.40 -5.69 -10.24
N ARG A 41 -5.87 -6.62 -9.44
CA ARG A 41 -5.94 -8.07 -9.77
C ARG A 41 -7.37 -8.59 -9.79
N GLY A 42 -8.22 -8.18 -8.85
CA GLY A 42 -9.62 -8.57 -8.78
C GLY A 42 -10.38 -8.14 -10.01
N PHE A 43 -10.28 -6.86 -10.39
CA PHE A 43 -10.91 -6.37 -11.61
C PHE A 43 -10.37 -7.06 -12.87
N ALA A 44 -9.07 -7.33 -12.96
CA ALA A 44 -8.51 -8.06 -14.09
C ALA A 44 -9.10 -9.48 -14.21
N MET A 45 -9.38 -10.14 -13.08
CA MET A 45 -9.97 -11.47 -13.04
C MET A 45 -11.40 -11.50 -13.59
N GLU A 46 -12.18 -10.42 -13.44
CA GLU A 46 -13.52 -10.29 -14.05
C GLU A 46 -13.48 -10.35 -15.57
N PHE A 47 -12.34 -10.00 -16.18
CA PHE A 47 -12.09 -10.12 -17.62
C PHE A 47 -11.32 -11.39 -18.00
N GLY A 48 -11.19 -12.36 -17.08
CA GLY A 48 -10.45 -13.61 -17.31
C GLY A 48 -8.93 -13.46 -17.28
N ILE A 49 -8.40 -12.29 -16.92
CA ILE A 49 -6.97 -11.99 -16.94
C ILE A 49 -6.37 -12.34 -15.57
N ALA A 50 -5.85 -13.57 -15.44
CA ALA A 50 -5.17 -14.01 -14.23
C ALA A 50 -3.75 -13.46 -14.13
N ALA A 51 -3.35 -13.00 -12.93
CA ALA A 51 -2.02 -12.49 -12.64
C ALA A 51 -1.42 -13.16 -11.40
N ALA A 52 -0.11 -13.42 -11.43
CA ALA A 52 0.59 -13.97 -10.27
C ALA A 52 0.56 -13.00 -9.07
N LYS A 53 0.61 -13.57 -7.87
CA LYS A 53 0.74 -12.80 -6.63
C LYS A 53 2.10 -12.06 -6.61
N GLY A 54 2.13 -10.90 -5.96
CA GLY A 54 3.34 -10.10 -5.76
C GLY A 54 3.27 -8.72 -6.40
N MET A 55 3.89 -7.74 -5.74
CA MET A 55 3.81 -6.32 -6.15
C MET A 55 4.54 -6.04 -7.46
N CYS A 56 5.63 -6.76 -7.74
CA CYS A 56 6.36 -6.66 -9.01
C CYS A 56 5.56 -7.17 -10.23
N ARG A 57 4.42 -7.83 -10.01
CA ARG A 57 3.57 -8.37 -11.07
C ARG A 57 2.46 -7.40 -11.51
N ILE A 58 2.29 -6.27 -10.84
CA ILE A 58 1.24 -5.30 -11.17
C ILE A 58 1.58 -4.52 -12.43
N GLU A 59 2.80 -4.00 -12.59
CA GLU A 59 3.19 -3.26 -13.79
C GLU A 59 3.07 -4.12 -15.07
N PRO A 60 3.62 -5.36 -15.13
CA PRO A 60 3.44 -6.21 -16.31
C PRO A 60 1.98 -6.58 -16.58
N LEU A 61 1.15 -6.67 -15.54
CA LEU A 61 -0.29 -6.91 -15.70
C LEU A 61 -0.97 -5.71 -16.38
N LEU A 62 -0.66 -4.49 -15.94
CA LEU A 62 -1.23 -3.26 -16.50
C LEU A 62 -0.80 -3.07 -17.95
N GLU A 63 0.46 -3.37 -18.29
CA GLU A 63 0.96 -3.36 -19.67
C GLU A 63 0.19 -4.35 -20.56
N ARG A 64 -0.01 -5.58 -20.08
CA ARG A 64 -0.78 -6.60 -20.82
C ARG A 64 -2.23 -6.16 -21.06
N ILE A 65 -2.88 -5.59 -20.04
CA ILE A 65 -4.25 -5.06 -20.14
C ILE A 65 -4.32 -3.91 -21.15
N ALA A 66 -3.34 -3.01 -21.15
CA ALA A 66 -3.31 -1.88 -22.09
C ALA A 66 -3.17 -2.34 -23.55
N ALA A 67 -2.44 -3.43 -23.80
CA ALA A 67 -2.26 -4.01 -25.13
C ALA A 67 -3.44 -4.88 -25.60
N ASP A 68 -4.35 -5.28 -24.70
CA ASP A 68 -5.45 -6.18 -25.02
C ASP A 68 -6.63 -5.43 -25.67
N GLN A 69 -6.73 -5.58 -27.00
CA GLN A 69 -7.80 -4.94 -27.78
C GLN A 69 -9.18 -5.58 -27.58
N SER A 70 -9.25 -6.78 -27.00
CA SER A 70 -10.52 -7.47 -26.72
C SER A 70 -11.28 -6.84 -25.55
N LEU A 71 -10.58 -6.09 -24.69
CA LEU A 71 -11.19 -5.38 -23.57
C LEU A 71 -11.97 -4.13 -24.05
N PRO A 72 -13.06 -3.77 -23.35
CA PRO A 72 -13.71 -2.47 -23.56
C PRO A 72 -12.73 -1.31 -23.33
N ALA A 73 -12.83 -0.26 -24.16
CA ALA A 73 -11.96 0.91 -24.06
C ALA A 73 -11.98 1.53 -22.65
N LEU A 74 -13.19 1.68 -22.08
CA LEU A 74 -13.38 2.19 -20.72
C LEU A 74 -12.63 1.35 -19.68
N ALA A 75 -12.64 0.01 -19.80
CA ALA A 75 -11.91 -0.84 -18.86
C ALA A 75 -10.40 -0.55 -18.90
N ARG A 76 -9.81 -0.47 -20.10
CA ARG A 76 -8.39 -0.11 -20.27
C ARG A 76 -8.06 1.26 -19.67
N GLU A 77 -8.93 2.25 -19.84
CA GLU A 77 -8.76 3.59 -19.25
C GLU A 77 -8.81 3.56 -17.72
N LEU A 78 -9.77 2.85 -17.13
CA LEU A 78 -9.87 2.68 -15.68
C LEU A 78 -8.62 1.98 -15.10
N PHE A 79 -8.13 0.93 -15.78
CA PHE A 79 -6.88 0.28 -15.39
C PHE A 79 -5.67 1.21 -15.51
N ALA A 80 -5.59 2.04 -16.55
CA ALA A 80 -4.54 3.03 -16.71
C ALA A 80 -4.56 4.05 -15.56
N MET A 81 -5.73 4.53 -15.13
CA MET A 81 -5.87 5.40 -13.96
C MET A 81 -5.37 4.73 -12.69
N HIS A 82 -5.76 3.47 -12.43
CA HIS A 82 -5.25 2.71 -11.29
C HIS A 82 -3.72 2.50 -11.37
N GLY A 83 -3.16 2.36 -12.57
CA GLY A 83 -1.72 2.28 -12.79
C GLY A 83 -0.97 3.56 -12.43
N VAL A 84 -1.54 4.74 -12.71
CA VAL A 84 -1.00 6.02 -12.26
C VAL A 84 -0.98 6.10 -10.72
N GLU A 85 -2.09 5.72 -10.07
CA GLU A 85 -2.16 5.70 -8.61
C GLU A 85 -1.16 4.73 -7.98
N TYR A 86 -0.98 3.56 -8.60
CA TYR A 86 -0.05 2.54 -8.15
C TYR A 86 1.39 3.05 -8.16
N ARG A 87 1.83 3.65 -9.27
CA ARG A 87 3.17 4.25 -9.40
C ARG A 87 3.41 5.40 -8.43
N ARG A 88 2.39 6.25 -8.21
CA ARG A 88 2.47 7.33 -7.22
C ARG A 88 2.72 6.82 -5.80
N LYS A 89 2.07 5.71 -5.43
CA LYS A 89 2.31 5.04 -4.14
C LYS A 89 3.65 4.29 -4.12
N GLU A 90 4.24 4.00 -5.28
CA GLU A 90 5.52 3.31 -5.39
C GLU A 90 6.74 4.21 -5.13
N GLY A 91 6.70 5.45 -5.64
CA GLY A 91 7.79 6.43 -5.54
C GLY A 91 8.14 6.89 -4.11
N GLY A 92 7.32 6.56 -3.11
CA GLY A 92 7.56 6.92 -1.70
C GLY A 92 8.57 6.04 -0.95
N ARG A 93 8.97 4.88 -1.51
CA ARG A 93 9.88 3.94 -0.80
C ARG A 93 11.24 4.55 -0.45
N GLY A 94 11.78 5.46 -1.26
CA GLY A 94 13.14 5.96 -1.08
C GLY A 94 13.32 7.00 0.02
N LYS A 95 12.24 7.56 0.60
CA LYS A 95 12.34 8.73 1.50
C LYS A 95 12.18 8.39 2.99
N THR A 96 11.67 7.19 3.31
CA THR A 96 11.46 6.76 4.70
C THR A 96 12.68 6.12 5.36
N ASP A 97 13.66 5.68 4.58
CA ASP A 97 14.84 4.98 5.11
C ASP A 97 15.87 5.96 5.74
N SER A 98 15.75 7.26 5.47
CA SER A 98 16.61 8.31 6.05
C SER A 98 16.37 8.55 7.54
N VAL A 99 15.18 8.24 8.09
CA VAL A 99 14.86 8.46 9.51
C VAL A 99 15.31 7.29 10.39
N ALA A 100 15.68 6.15 9.78
CA ALA A 100 16.16 4.96 10.50
C ALA A 100 17.65 5.05 10.89
N SER A 101 18.40 6.03 10.38
CA SER A 101 19.85 6.19 10.63
C SER A 101 20.19 7.02 11.89
N LEU A 102 19.20 7.35 12.72
CA LEU A 102 19.36 8.15 13.95
C LEU A 102 19.24 7.30 15.23
N ARG A 103 19.75 6.07 15.18
CA ARG A 103 19.94 5.21 16.36
C ARG A 103 21.41 4.90 16.56
#